data_AF-A0A938KBJ1-F1
#
_entry.id   AF-A0A938KBJ1-F1
#
_cell.length_a   1.000
_cell.length_b   1.000
_cell.length_c   1.000
_cell.angle_alpha   90.00
_cell.angle_beta   90.00
_cell.angle_gamma   90.00
#
_symmetry.space_group_name_H-M   'P 1'
#
loop_
_entity.id
_entity.type
_entity.pdbx_description
1 polymer ?
#
loop_
_entity_poly.entity_id
_entity_poly.type
_entity_poly.pdbx_seq_one_letter_code
_entity_poly.pdbx_strand_id
1 'polypeptide(L)'
;MKHPSRAILKAIERNFHEVIRGRVALLHEPPANLKLPRLDETTPTTEDERAWFPVPGMCGGFAYWLDLTSEPPKLISESWCRVCEGSGERHEIDTAGSKLVAEGFV
;
A
#
# COMPACT_ATOMS: atom_id res chain seq x y z
N MET A 1 -5.46 11.48 18.56
CA MET A 1 -4.40 10.47 18.31
C MET A 1 -3.09 11.18 18.02
N LYS A 2 -1.96 10.62 18.42
CA LYS A 2 -0.63 11.16 18.06
C LYS A 2 -0.21 10.54 16.73
N HIS A 3 0.33 11.36 15.82
CA HIS A 3 0.90 10.86 14.57
C HIS A 3 2.09 9.94 14.85
N PRO A 4 2.32 8.85 14.09
CA PRO A 4 3.48 8.00 14.25
C PRO A 4 4.78 8.79 14.06
N SER A 5 5.85 8.39 14.76
CA SER A 5 7.15 9.02 14.59
C SER A 5 7.68 8.81 13.17
N ARG A 6 8.58 9.68 12.71
CA ARG A 6 9.25 9.54 11.40
C ARG A 6 9.96 8.19 11.24
N ALA A 7 10.49 7.63 12.31
CA ALA A 7 11.14 6.32 12.30
C ALA A 7 10.12 5.19 12.02
N ILE A 8 8.94 5.26 12.64
CA ILE A 8 7.83 4.32 12.40
C ILE A 8 7.34 4.45 10.95
N LEU A 9 7.08 5.67 10.48
CA LEU A 9 6.63 5.90 9.10
C LEU A 9 7.61 5.35 8.07
N LYS A 10 8.92 5.55 8.26
CA LYS A 10 9.95 4.97 7.37
C LYS A 10 9.99 3.44 7.39
N ALA A 11 9.73 2.81 8.52
CA ALA A 11 9.69 1.35 8.61
C ALA A 11 8.48 0.78 7.86
N ILE A 12 7.31 1.39 8.06
CA ILE A 12 6.07 1.05 7.34
C ILE A 12 6.24 1.32 5.84
N GLU A 13 6.82 2.46 5.45
CA GLU A 13 7.09 2.83 4.06
C GLU A 13 7.93 1.77 3.35
N ARG A 14 9.02 1.31 3.98
CA ARG A 14 9.86 0.24 3.44
C ARG A 14 9.05 -1.03 3.20
N ASN A 15 8.25 -1.45 4.17
CA ASN A 15 7.46 -2.68 4.05
C ASN A 15 6.36 -2.54 2.98
N PHE A 16 5.76 -1.35 2.86
CA PHE A 16 4.79 -1.04 1.81
C PHE A 16 5.44 -1.08 0.42
N HIS A 17 6.68 -0.59 0.28
CA HIS A 17 7.42 -0.67 -0.97
C HIS A 17 7.69 -2.11 -1.38
N GLU A 18 7.96 -3.02 -0.43
CA GLU A 18 8.09 -4.45 -0.74
C GLU A 18 6.77 -5.04 -1.27
N VAL A 19 5.62 -4.69 -0.68
CA VAL A 19 4.30 -5.09 -1.20
C VAL A 19 4.12 -4.57 -2.64
N ILE A 20 4.38 -3.28 -2.89
CA ILE A 20 4.25 -2.71 -4.24
C ILE A 20 5.14 -3.46 -5.24
N ARG A 21 6.42 -3.67 -4.90
CA ARG A 21 7.37 -4.34 -5.80
C ARG A 21 6.96 -5.79 -6.07
N GLY A 22 6.50 -6.53 -5.05
CA GLY A 22 6.03 -7.90 -5.21
C GLY A 22 4.88 -8.00 -6.20
N ARG A 23 3.90 -7.11 -6.08
CA ARG A 23 2.75 -7.04 -7.00
C ARG A 23 3.16 -6.61 -8.40
N VAL A 24 4.03 -5.62 -8.52
CA VAL A 24 4.54 -5.11 -9.80
C VAL A 24 5.39 -6.14 -10.54
N ALA A 25 6.11 -7.00 -9.81
CA ALA A 25 6.91 -8.08 -10.39
C ALA A 25 6.06 -9.15 -11.11
N LEU A 26 4.74 -9.19 -10.88
CA LEU A 26 3.81 -10.08 -11.58
C LEU A 26 3.41 -9.55 -12.97
N LEU A 27 3.73 -8.29 -13.29
CA LEU A 27 3.47 -7.74 -14.61
C LEU A 27 4.45 -8.33 -15.63
N HIS A 28 3.97 -8.61 -16.84
CA HIS A 28 4.82 -9.06 -17.95
C HIS A 28 5.91 -8.03 -18.27
N GLU A 29 5.56 -6.74 -18.21
CA GLU A 29 6.47 -5.61 -18.42
C GLU A 29 6.42 -4.64 -17.23
N PRO A 30 7.22 -4.87 -16.18
CA PRO A 30 7.29 -3.96 -15.04
C PRO A 30 7.86 -2.59 -15.43
N PRO A 31 7.31 -1.48 -14.89
CA PRO A 31 7.84 -0.14 -15.16
C PRO A 31 9.25 0.04 -14.61
N ALA A 32 10.21 0.39 -15.47
CA ALA A 32 11.64 0.49 -15.12
C ALA A 32 11.98 1.58 -14.08
N ASN A 33 11.16 2.63 -13.96
CA ASN A 33 11.44 3.81 -13.11
C ASN A 33 10.24 4.20 -12.24
N LEU A 34 9.64 3.23 -11.55
CA LEU A 34 8.51 3.48 -10.66
C LEU A 34 8.95 4.30 -9.43
N LYS A 35 8.45 5.53 -9.30
CA LYS A 35 8.66 6.37 -8.11
C LYS A 35 7.65 5.97 -7.04
N LEU A 36 8.13 5.28 -6.00
CA LEU A 36 7.29 4.76 -4.92
C LEU A 36 6.75 5.88 -4.01
N PRO A 37 5.54 5.71 -3.43
CA PRO A 37 4.94 6.70 -2.55
C PRO A 37 5.76 6.87 -1.27
N ARG A 38 5.81 8.10 -0.74
CA ARG A 38 6.42 8.38 0.56
C ARG A 38 5.36 8.51 1.63
N LEU A 39 5.68 8.08 2.85
CA LEU A 39 4.85 8.27 4.03
C LEU A 39 5.42 9.39 4.90
N ASP A 40 4.57 10.35 5.22
CA ASP A 40 4.85 11.49 6.08
C ASP A 40 3.60 11.89 6.87
N GLU A 41 3.69 12.97 7.64
CA GLU A 41 2.60 13.53 8.45
C GLU A 41 1.35 13.95 7.67
N THR A 42 1.42 14.00 6.34
CA THR A 42 0.27 14.32 5.46
C THR A 42 -0.41 13.07 4.88
N THR A 43 0.10 11.88 5.21
CA THR A 43 -0.50 10.62 4.75
C THR A 43 -1.92 10.49 5.30
N PRO A 44 -2.94 10.22 4.46
CA PRO A 44 -4.31 10.09 4.91
C PRO A 44 -4.46 9.05 6.01
N THR A 45 -5.37 9.30 6.95
CA THR A 45 -5.56 8.44 8.13
C THR A 45 -6.89 7.69 8.14
N THR A 46 -7.66 7.80 7.06
CA THR A 46 -8.98 7.20 6.90
C THR A 46 -9.13 6.60 5.50
N GLU A 47 -10.01 5.61 5.37
CA GLU A 47 -10.30 4.95 4.08
C GLU A 47 -10.99 5.90 3.08
N ASP A 48 -11.83 6.82 3.57
CA ASP A 48 -12.52 7.80 2.72
C ASP A 48 -11.56 8.81 2.10
N GLU A 49 -10.47 9.15 2.80
CA GLU A 49 -9.44 10.09 2.34
C GLU A 49 -8.24 9.39 1.68
N ARG A 50 -8.32 8.07 1.47
CA ARG A 50 -7.21 7.23 0.99
C ARG A 50 -6.45 7.87 -0.17
N ALA A 51 -5.12 7.80 -0.08
CA ALA A 51 -4.26 8.22 -1.16
C ALA A 51 -4.27 7.18 -2.28
N TRP A 52 -4.06 7.64 -3.52
CA TRP A 52 -4.00 6.79 -4.69
C TRP A 52 -2.61 6.80 -5.33
N PHE A 53 -2.06 5.62 -5.53
CA PHE A 53 -0.80 5.40 -6.25
C PHE A 53 -1.05 4.55 -7.49
N PRO A 54 -1.15 5.17 -8.69
CA PRO A 54 -1.37 4.45 -9.92
C PRO A 54 -0.11 3.71 -10.38
N VAL A 55 -0.28 2.53 -10.97
CA VAL A 55 0.83 1.75 -11.51
C VAL A 55 0.62 1.49 -13.00
N PRO A 56 1.53 1.96 -13.88
CA PRO A 56 1.51 1.62 -15.29
C PRO A 56 1.49 0.10 -15.50
N GLY A 57 0.61 -0.37 -16.39
CA GLY A 57 0.44 -1.80 -16.68
C GLY A 57 -0.62 -2.51 -15.82
N MET A 58 -1.04 -1.94 -14.68
CA MET A 58 -2.10 -2.53 -13.85
C MET A 58 -3.52 -2.08 -14.27
N CYS A 59 -3.65 -0.98 -15.03
CA CYS A 59 -4.94 -0.28 -15.20
C CYS A 59 -5.65 -0.07 -13.84
N GLY A 60 -4.84 0.21 -12.81
CA GLY A 60 -5.17 0.16 -11.41
C GLY A 60 -3.97 0.67 -10.61
N GLY A 61 -3.75 0.10 -9.43
CA GLY A 61 -2.67 0.55 -8.55
C GLY A 61 -2.99 0.24 -7.11
N PHE A 62 -2.63 1.16 -6.22
CA PHE A 62 -2.75 1.03 -4.78
C PHE A 62 -3.55 2.18 -4.19
N ALA A 63 -4.61 1.87 -3.46
CA ALA A 63 -5.17 2.78 -2.47
C ALA A 63 -4.49 2.52 -1.13
N TYR A 64 -4.22 3.58 -0.35
CA TYR A 64 -3.59 3.41 0.96
C TYR A 64 -3.91 4.54 1.94
N TRP A 65 -3.95 4.19 3.23
CA TRP A 65 -4.13 5.11 4.36
C TRP A 65 -3.52 4.52 5.63
N LEU A 66 -3.17 5.37 6.60
CA LEU A 66 -2.69 4.97 7.92
C LEU A 66 -3.86 4.77 8.87
N ASP A 67 -4.06 3.55 9.34
CA ASP A 67 -4.94 3.27 10.47
C ASP A 67 -4.22 3.56 11.79
N LEU A 68 -4.59 4.69 12.42
CA LEU A 68 -4.08 5.12 13.73
C LEU A 68 -4.91 4.59 14.90
N THR A 69 -5.97 3.81 14.65
CA THR A 69 -6.78 3.17 15.70
C THR A 69 -6.15 1.86 16.18
N SER A 70 -5.26 1.28 15.38
CA SER A 70 -4.46 0.11 15.73
C SER A 70 -3.20 0.48 16.53
N GLU A 71 -2.80 -0.41 17.45
CA GLU A 71 -1.55 -0.30 18.21
C GLU A 71 -0.75 -1.61 18.07
N PRO A 72 0.42 -1.62 17.40
CA PRO A 72 1.06 -0.47 16.73
C PRO A 72 0.26 0.02 15.49
N PRO A 73 0.47 1.28 15.05
CA PRO A 73 -0.20 1.82 13.87
C PRO A 73 0.17 1.06 12.61
N LYS A 74 -0.80 0.96 11.69
CA LYS A 74 -0.67 0.21 10.45
C LYS A 74 -0.99 1.08 9.24
N LEU A 75 -0.37 0.78 8.10
CA LEU A 75 -0.86 1.20 6.80
C LEU A 75 -1.77 0.11 6.25
N ILE A 76 -2.98 0.49 5.86
CA ILE A 76 -3.86 -0.36 5.07
C ILE A 76 -3.60 -0.03 3.61
N SER A 77 -3.40 -1.05 2.79
CA SER A 77 -3.31 -0.86 1.34
C SER A 77 -4.14 -1.88 0.59
N GLU A 78 -4.93 -1.39 -0.36
CA GLU A 78 -5.66 -2.21 -1.32
C GLU A 78 -5.06 -2.03 -2.70
N SER A 79 -4.82 -3.14 -3.39
CA SER A 79 -4.29 -3.14 -4.75
C SER A 79 -5.17 -3.94 -5.69
N TRP A 80 -5.25 -3.52 -6.95
CA TRP A 80 -5.93 -4.29 -7.99
C TRP A 80 -5.37 -3.99 -9.37
N CYS A 81 -5.47 -4.98 -10.25
CA CYS A 81 -5.15 -4.88 -11.67
C CYS A 81 -6.43 -5.13 -12.48
N ARG A 82 -6.99 -4.10 -13.15
CA ARG A 82 -8.24 -4.28 -13.93
C ARG A 82 -8.09 -5.15 -15.17
N VAL A 83 -6.85 -5.47 -15.56
CA VAL A 83 -6.56 -6.42 -16.64
C VAL A 83 -6.75 -7.88 -16.17
N CYS A 84 -6.74 -8.12 -14.87
CA CYS A 84 -6.88 -9.43 -14.25
C CYS A 84 -8.02 -9.40 -13.22
N GLU A 85 -9.19 -9.93 -13.56
CA GLU A 85 -10.33 -10.08 -12.64
C GLU A 85 -9.92 -10.87 -11.38
N GLY A 86 -10.49 -10.51 -10.21
CA GLY A 86 -10.16 -11.15 -8.94
C GLY A 86 -8.72 -10.86 -8.45
N SER A 87 -8.00 -9.92 -9.05
CA SER A 87 -6.63 -9.58 -8.62
C SER A 87 -6.57 -8.70 -7.37
N GLY A 88 -7.71 -8.29 -6.81
CA GLY A 88 -7.79 -7.45 -5.63
C GLY A 88 -7.08 -8.09 -4.43
N GLU A 89 -6.20 -7.34 -3.76
CA GLU A 89 -5.55 -7.75 -2.51
C GLU A 89 -5.54 -6.60 -1.51
N ARG A 90 -5.83 -6.89 -0.23
CA ARG A 90 -5.74 -5.96 0.91
C ARG A 90 -4.64 -6.42 1.85
N HIS A 91 -3.70 -5.53 2.12
CA HIS A 91 -2.60 -5.72 3.06
C HIS A 91 -2.74 -4.81 4.27
N GLU A 92 -2.45 -5.37 5.44
CA GLU A 92 -2.09 -4.62 6.64
C GLU A 92 -0.57 -4.58 6.76
N ILE A 93 0.00 -3.39 6.94
CA ILE A 93 1.46 -3.19 6.91
C ILE A 93 1.88 -2.41 8.16
N ASP A 94 2.75 -2.98 8.97
CA ASP A 94 3.30 -2.35 10.17
C ASP A 94 4.83 -2.31 10.12
N THR A 95 5.47 -2.02 11.25
CA THR A 95 6.94 -1.97 11.36
C THR A 95 7.59 -3.35 11.26
N ALA A 96 6.87 -4.43 11.56
CA ALA A 96 7.35 -5.80 11.55
C ALA A 96 7.24 -6.44 10.15
N GLY A 97 6.27 -6.02 9.34
CA GLY A 97 6.14 -6.52 7.98
C GLY A 97 4.83 -6.14 7.31
N SER A 98 4.35 -7.02 6.43
CA SER A 98 3.03 -6.94 5.83
C SER A 98 2.29 -8.27 5.97
N LYS A 99 0.98 -8.21 6.03
CA LYS A 99 0.08 -9.36 6.06
C LYS A 99 -1.02 -9.16 5.04
N LEU A 100 -1.18 -10.12 4.14
CA LEU A 100 -2.35 -10.22 3.27
C LEU A 100 -3.55 -10.65 4.12
N VAL A 101 -4.61 -9.84 4.11
CA VAL A 101 -5.81 -10.06 4.95
C VAL A 101 -7.07 -10.29 4.14
N ALA A 102 -7.09 -9.92 2.87
CA ALA A 102 -8.14 -10.28 1.93
C ALA A 102 -7.57 -10.32 0.50
N GLU A 103 -8.09 -11.21 -0.34
CA GLU A 103 -7.74 -11.33 -1.75
C GLU A 103 -8.96 -11.79 -2.58
N GLY A 104 -8.85 -11.72 -3.91
CA GLY A 104 -9.88 -12.26 -4.80
C GLY A 104 -11.04 -11.30 -5.10
N PHE A 105 -10.90 -10.01 -4.80
CA PHE A 105 -11.92 -8.99 -5.11
C PHE A 105 -11.60 -8.23 -6.40
N VAL A 106 -12.53 -7.36 -6.81
CA VAL A 106 -12.61 -6.66 -8.11
C VAL A 106 -13.21 -7.50 -9.23
#